data_AF-A0A415X979-F1
#
_entry.id   AF-A0A415X979-F1
#
_cell.length_a   1.000
_cell.length_b   1.000
_cell.length_c   1.000
_cell.angle_alpha   90.00
_cell.angle_beta   90.00
_cell.angle_gamma   90.00
#
_symmetry.space_group_name_H-M   'P 1'
#
loop_
_entity.id
_entity.type
_entity.pdbx_description
1 polymer ?
#
loop_
_entity_poly.entity_id
_entity_poly.type
_entity_poly.pdbx_seq_one_letter_code
_entity_poly.pdbx_strand_id
1 'polypeptide(L)'
;MTMDKKLTFNVGYGASEPLRDAEAFEMFWHCEGMKTAFEGKVVLNGEEYIVSKEDSYGYADKNWGRDFTSPWVWLASSDLTSKTTGEKLKDSAFVIGGGRPKVGPVAMENKLLGAMWYEGEPFEFNFSKVWTLTKTKFKCKETKHHVVWRVVQETPMSKMCTEIACKKDQMLFINYEAPDGSKRHDHLWNGGNGSGTIKLYRKHLRLNKDGAKPKWEWELVDEIAVAHAGCEYGEYNK
;
A
#
# COMPACT_ATOMS: atom_id res chain seq x y z
N MET A 1 -9.12 9.46 21.34
CA MET A 1 -8.40 9.69 20.09
C MET A 1 -9.42 10.03 19.01
N THR A 2 -9.17 11.06 18.21
CA THR A 2 -9.99 11.48 17.08
C THR A 2 -9.28 11.15 15.77
N MET A 3 -10.07 10.99 14.70
CA MET A 3 -9.57 10.61 13.37
C MET A 3 -10.15 11.54 12.32
N ASP A 4 -9.28 12.15 11.53
CA ASP A 4 -9.63 13.05 10.43
C ASP A 4 -9.03 12.50 9.12
N LYS A 5 -9.85 11.73 8.40
CA LYS A 5 -9.47 11.04 7.16
C LYS A 5 -9.41 12.06 6.02
N LYS A 6 -8.23 12.27 5.44
CA LYS A 6 -7.96 13.28 4.41
C LYS A 6 -7.99 12.73 2.99
N LEU A 7 -7.41 11.54 2.80
CA LEU A 7 -7.31 10.91 1.48
C LEU A 7 -7.83 9.48 1.56
N THR A 8 -8.66 9.11 0.58
CA THR A 8 -9.30 7.80 0.48
C THR A 8 -8.82 7.06 -0.76
N PHE A 9 -8.65 5.75 -0.66
CA PHE A 9 -8.49 4.87 -1.82
C PHE A 9 -9.69 3.93 -1.96
N ASN A 10 -10.51 4.22 -2.98
CA ASN A 10 -11.68 3.43 -3.35
C ASN A 10 -11.28 2.29 -4.31
N VAL A 11 -11.38 1.05 -3.84
CA VAL A 11 -11.09 -0.14 -4.66
C VAL A 11 -12.12 -0.37 -5.77
N GLY A 12 -13.23 0.38 -5.77
CA GLY A 12 -14.24 0.39 -6.83
C GLY A 12 -15.05 -0.91 -6.86
N TYR A 13 -15.27 -1.45 -8.07
CA TYR A 13 -16.13 -2.62 -8.29
C TYR A 13 -15.73 -3.83 -7.45
N GLY A 14 -14.44 -4.00 -7.11
CA GLY A 14 -13.94 -5.08 -6.28
C GLY A 14 -14.56 -5.18 -4.88
N ALA A 15 -15.18 -4.11 -4.38
CA ALA A 15 -15.94 -4.10 -3.12
C ALA A 15 -17.38 -3.58 -3.29
N SER A 16 -17.92 -3.62 -4.51
CA SER A 16 -19.31 -3.21 -4.78
C SER A 16 -20.32 -4.12 -4.08
N GLU A 17 -21.52 -3.59 -3.81
CA GLU A 17 -22.61 -4.32 -3.16
C GLU A 17 -22.89 -5.70 -3.79
N PRO A 18 -23.04 -5.84 -5.13
CA PRO A 18 -23.28 -7.17 -5.71
C PRO A 18 -22.16 -8.19 -5.44
N LEU A 19 -20.89 -7.75 -5.43
CA LEU A 19 -19.77 -8.66 -5.14
C LEU A 19 -19.69 -9.00 -3.66
N ARG A 20 -20.04 -8.07 -2.77
CA ARG A 20 -20.11 -8.31 -1.33
C ARG A 20 -21.24 -9.26 -0.97
N ASP A 21 -22.43 -9.05 -1.55
CA ASP A 21 -23.61 -9.88 -1.31
C ASP A 21 -23.42 -11.31 -1.84
N ALA A 22 -22.70 -11.45 -2.95
CA ALA A 22 -22.29 -12.75 -3.48
C ALA A 22 -21.09 -13.37 -2.74
N GLU A 23 -20.48 -12.64 -1.80
CA GLU A 23 -19.23 -13.01 -1.12
C GLU A 23 -18.15 -13.48 -2.12
N ALA A 24 -18.03 -12.74 -3.23
CA ALA A 24 -17.23 -13.15 -4.38
C ALA A 24 -15.73 -13.28 -4.07
N PHE A 25 -15.24 -12.56 -3.06
CA PHE A 25 -13.87 -12.64 -2.58
C PHE A 25 -13.81 -13.18 -1.16
N GLU A 26 -12.79 -13.99 -0.86
CA GLU A 26 -12.51 -14.42 0.53
C GLU A 26 -12.21 -13.24 1.46
N MET A 27 -11.63 -12.16 0.91
CA MET A 27 -11.31 -10.93 1.62
C MET A 27 -11.59 -9.72 0.74
N PHE A 28 -12.32 -8.77 1.31
CA PHE A 28 -12.50 -7.43 0.78
C PHE A 28 -11.64 -6.45 1.58
N TRP A 29 -11.33 -5.33 0.94
CA TRP A 29 -10.55 -4.27 1.54
C TRP A 29 -11.03 -2.90 1.05
N HIS A 30 -11.04 -1.92 1.95
CA HIS A 30 -11.23 -0.53 1.61
C HIS A 30 -10.38 0.37 2.51
N CYS A 31 -9.71 1.35 1.91
CA CYS A 31 -8.88 2.31 2.63
C CYS A 31 -9.56 3.68 2.64
N GLU A 32 -10.37 3.94 3.67
CA GLU A 32 -11.04 5.23 3.84
C GLU A 32 -10.06 6.36 4.19
N GLY A 33 -8.93 6.03 4.82
CA GLY A 33 -7.95 6.98 5.31
C GLY A 33 -6.52 6.60 4.94
N MET A 34 -6.22 6.58 3.64
CA MET A 34 -4.86 6.46 3.11
C MET A 34 -3.94 7.56 3.66
N LYS A 35 -4.52 8.73 3.96
CA LYS A 35 -3.94 9.76 4.82
C LYS A 35 -4.94 10.11 5.90
N THR A 36 -4.56 9.98 7.16
CA THR A 36 -5.41 10.29 8.31
C THR A 36 -4.64 11.10 9.32
N ALA A 37 -5.17 12.25 9.73
CA ALA A 37 -4.66 12.98 10.86
C ALA A 37 -5.30 12.44 12.15
N PHE A 38 -4.48 11.96 13.07
CA PHE A 38 -4.92 11.51 14.39
C PHE A 38 -4.64 12.59 15.43
N GLU A 39 -5.47 12.66 16.45
CA GLU A 39 -5.23 13.54 17.59
C GLU A 39 -5.71 12.90 18.88
N GLY A 40 -4.93 13.08 19.94
CA GLY A 40 -5.29 12.71 21.28
C GLY A 40 -4.14 12.04 22.01
N LYS A 41 -4.48 11.02 22.79
CA LYS A 41 -3.60 10.43 23.78
C LYS A 41 -3.70 8.92 23.73
N VAL A 42 -2.56 8.26 23.76
CA VAL A 42 -2.41 6.81 23.94
C VAL A 42 -1.69 6.58 25.26
N VAL A 43 -2.21 5.67 26.09
CA VAL A 43 -1.51 5.23 27.30
C VAL A 43 -1.10 3.79 27.09
N LEU A 44 0.20 3.53 27.09
CA LEU A 44 0.77 2.20 26.88
C LEU A 44 1.79 1.93 27.99
N ASN A 45 1.62 0.83 28.73
CA ASN A 45 2.48 0.44 29.85
C ASN A 45 2.67 1.54 30.91
N GLY A 46 1.64 2.36 31.15
CA GLY A 46 1.68 3.47 32.10
C GLY A 46 2.37 4.74 31.57
N GLU A 47 2.91 4.70 30.35
CA GLU A 47 3.48 5.87 29.67
C GLU A 47 2.43 6.53 28.78
N GLU A 48 2.44 7.85 28.77
CA GLU A 48 1.51 8.69 28.02
C GLU A 48 2.17 9.22 26.75
N TYR A 49 1.54 8.95 25.60
CA TYR A 49 1.95 9.39 24.29
C TYR A 49 0.90 10.36 23.75
N ILE A 50 1.32 11.59 23.45
CA ILE A 50 0.47 12.59 22.80
C ILE A 50 0.65 12.48 21.29
N VAL A 51 -0.47 12.42 20.58
CA VAL A 51 -0.53 12.39 19.12
C VAL A 51 -1.15 13.70 18.64
N SER A 52 -0.46 14.44 17.79
CA SER A 52 -0.92 15.69 17.21
C SER A 52 -1.32 15.49 15.75
N LYS A 53 -2.18 16.36 15.22
CA LYS A 53 -2.56 16.26 13.81
C LYS A 53 -1.38 16.53 12.88
N GLU A 54 -0.50 17.43 13.30
CA GLU A 54 0.63 17.96 12.56
C GLU A 54 1.77 16.95 12.43
N ASP A 55 1.93 16.07 13.42
CA ASP A 55 2.98 15.04 13.46
C ASP A 55 2.46 13.60 13.26
N SER A 56 1.15 13.43 13.07
CA SER A 56 0.58 12.12 12.74
C SER A 56 0.73 11.76 11.25
N TYR A 57 1.30 10.58 10.99
CA TYR A 57 1.40 9.98 9.65
C TYR A 57 0.39 8.84 9.49
N GLY A 58 -0.85 9.12 9.84
CA GLY A 58 -1.87 8.10 10.07
C GLY A 58 -2.36 7.39 8.81
N TYR A 59 -2.76 6.15 9.03
CA TYR A 59 -3.39 5.25 8.06
C TYR A 59 -4.62 4.60 8.70
N ALA A 60 -5.71 4.47 7.93
CA ALA A 60 -6.93 3.83 8.39
C ALA A 60 -7.64 3.08 7.26
N ASP A 61 -7.82 1.79 7.44
CA ASP A 61 -8.50 0.92 6.49
C ASP A 61 -9.40 -0.10 7.17
N LYS A 62 -10.05 -0.92 6.35
CA LYS A 62 -10.94 -1.97 6.77
C LYS A 62 -10.78 -3.18 5.87
N ASN A 63 -10.53 -4.33 6.48
CA ASN A 63 -10.63 -5.64 5.85
C ASN A 63 -11.85 -6.39 6.40
N TRP A 64 -12.55 -7.14 5.56
CA TRP A 64 -13.65 -8.00 5.97
C TRP A 64 -13.79 -9.18 4.99
N GLY A 65 -14.41 -10.27 5.42
CA GLY A 65 -14.55 -11.47 4.60
C GLY A 65 -14.53 -12.74 5.45
N ARG A 66 -14.17 -13.86 4.83
CA ARG A 66 -14.09 -15.19 5.45
C ARG A 66 -12.67 -15.62 5.79
N ASP A 67 -11.66 -15.03 5.14
CA ASP A 67 -10.26 -15.37 5.36
C ASP A 67 -9.34 -14.20 5.04
N PHE A 68 -8.07 -14.31 5.41
CA PHE A 68 -7.01 -13.41 4.96
C PHE A 68 -6.40 -13.86 3.64
N THR A 69 -5.71 -12.94 2.97
CA THR A 69 -4.92 -13.29 1.78
C THR A 69 -3.55 -13.86 2.18
N SER A 70 -3.00 -14.73 1.33
CA SER A 70 -1.63 -15.26 1.48
C SER A 70 -0.92 -15.25 0.12
N PRO A 71 0.14 -14.44 -0.06
CA PRO A 71 0.78 -13.59 0.95
C PRO A 71 -0.12 -12.44 1.41
N TRP A 72 0.03 -12.05 2.68
CA TRP A 72 -0.43 -10.78 3.23
C TRP A 72 0.65 -9.73 3.00
N VAL A 73 0.33 -8.64 2.32
CA VAL A 73 1.28 -7.58 1.99
C VAL A 73 0.61 -6.23 2.17
N TRP A 74 1.06 -5.44 3.14
CA TRP A 74 0.55 -4.09 3.39
C TRP A 74 1.69 -3.09 3.55
N LEU A 75 1.62 -1.99 2.81
CA LEU A 75 2.55 -0.86 2.91
C LEU A 75 1.75 0.44 2.84
N ALA A 76 1.95 1.36 3.77
CA ALA A 76 1.33 2.67 3.70
C ALA A 76 2.18 3.74 4.40
N SER A 77 2.16 4.96 3.88
CA SER A 77 2.67 6.14 4.59
C SER A 77 2.13 7.43 3.99
N SER A 78 2.10 8.47 4.83
CA SER A 78 1.93 9.87 4.43
C SER A 78 3.12 10.75 4.82
N ASP A 79 4.18 10.17 5.42
CA ASP A 79 5.44 10.87 5.66
C ASP A 79 6.36 10.77 4.45
N LEU A 80 6.14 11.68 3.51
CA LEU A 80 6.76 11.65 2.20
C LEU A 80 7.54 12.94 1.95
N THR A 81 8.73 12.80 1.37
CA THR A 81 9.61 13.92 1.02
C THR A 81 10.05 13.77 -0.42
N SER A 82 9.83 14.79 -1.25
CA SER A 82 10.38 14.80 -2.61
C SER A 82 11.89 14.87 -2.53
N LYS A 83 12.60 13.96 -3.19
CA LYS A 83 14.05 14.08 -3.35
C LYS A 83 14.43 15.06 -4.45
N THR A 84 13.50 15.39 -5.35
CA THR A 84 13.73 16.38 -6.40
C THR A 84 13.77 17.79 -5.82
N THR A 85 12.83 18.12 -4.92
CA THR A 85 12.76 19.47 -4.31
C THR A 85 13.36 19.53 -2.91
N GLY A 86 13.46 18.41 -2.20
CA GLY A 86 13.83 18.35 -0.78
C GLY A 86 12.67 18.64 0.18
N GLU A 87 11.48 18.97 -0.35
CA GLU A 87 10.33 19.41 0.45
C GLU A 87 9.44 18.25 0.91
N LYS A 88 8.79 18.44 2.06
CA LYS A 88 7.72 17.54 2.53
C LYS A 88 6.52 17.63 1.61
N LEU A 89 6.00 16.46 1.21
CA LEU A 89 4.80 16.35 0.39
C LEU A 89 3.56 16.43 1.29
N LYS A 90 2.88 17.58 1.27
CA LYS A 90 1.80 17.91 2.21
C LYS A 90 0.46 17.34 1.77
N ASP A 91 0.22 17.20 0.47
CA ASP A 91 -0.98 16.58 -0.08
C ASP A 91 -0.61 15.29 -0.79
N SER A 92 0.06 14.39 -0.06
CA SER A 92 0.46 13.09 -0.60
C SER A 92 0.34 11.96 0.42
N ALA A 93 0.08 10.75 -0.09
CA ALA A 93 0.14 9.49 0.62
C ALA A 93 0.14 8.32 -0.36
N PHE A 94 0.66 7.15 0.06
CA PHE A 94 0.54 5.92 -0.71
C PHE A 94 0.03 4.77 0.14
N VAL A 95 -0.55 3.78 -0.55
CA VAL A 95 -0.91 2.50 0.02
C VAL A 95 -0.72 1.38 -1.00
N ILE A 96 -0.29 0.22 -0.53
CA ILE A 96 -0.21 -1.04 -1.29
C ILE A 96 -0.77 -2.13 -0.37
N GLY A 97 -1.73 -2.91 -0.87
CA GLY A 97 -2.42 -3.93 -0.10
C GLY A 97 -2.80 -5.15 -0.94
N GLY A 98 -2.79 -6.33 -0.34
CA GLY A 98 -3.35 -7.56 -0.89
C GLY A 98 -2.32 -8.69 -0.97
N GLY A 99 -2.42 -9.50 -2.02
CA GLY A 99 -1.39 -10.49 -2.37
C GLY A 99 -1.90 -11.56 -3.32
N ARG A 100 -2.90 -12.32 -2.89
CA ARG A 100 -3.51 -13.42 -3.64
C ARG A 100 -5.02 -13.48 -3.34
N PRO A 101 -5.82 -12.56 -3.88
CA PRO A 101 -7.28 -12.63 -3.77
C PRO A 101 -7.78 -13.93 -4.41
N LYS A 102 -8.74 -14.58 -3.75
CA LYS A 102 -9.45 -15.75 -4.28
C LYS A 102 -10.88 -15.38 -4.65
N VAL A 103 -11.32 -15.80 -5.83
CA VAL A 103 -12.69 -15.66 -6.33
C VAL A 103 -13.24 -17.05 -6.62
N GLY A 104 -14.11 -17.53 -5.74
CA GLY A 104 -14.52 -18.94 -5.74
C GLY A 104 -13.30 -19.88 -5.76
N PRO A 105 -13.16 -20.79 -6.75
CA PRO A 105 -12.02 -21.70 -6.83
C PRO A 105 -10.76 -21.08 -7.44
N VAL A 106 -10.81 -19.84 -7.94
CA VAL A 106 -9.69 -19.22 -8.67
C VAL A 106 -8.89 -18.30 -7.76
N ALA A 107 -7.61 -18.61 -7.55
CA ALA A 107 -6.66 -17.72 -6.88
C ALA A 107 -5.88 -16.90 -7.90
N MET A 108 -5.80 -15.58 -7.70
CA MET A 108 -5.05 -14.69 -8.60
C MET A 108 -3.70 -14.31 -7.98
N GLU A 109 -2.63 -14.93 -8.47
CA GLU A 109 -1.28 -14.70 -7.96
C GLU A 109 -0.80 -13.26 -8.14
N ASN A 110 -0.09 -12.74 -7.13
CA ASN A 110 0.60 -11.44 -7.16
C ASN A 110 -0.30 -10.26 -7.53
N LYS A 111 -1.55 -10.28 -7.07
CA LYS A 111 -2.52 -9.19 -7.28
C LYS A 111 -2.56 -8.29 -6.05
N LEU A 112 -1.64 -7.32 -6.04
CA LEU A 112 -1.70 -6.18 -5.13
C LEU A 112 -2.51 -5.05 -5.74
N LEU A 113 -3.34 -4.43 -4.91
CA LEU A 113 -3.92 -3.12 -5.12
C LEU A 113 -2.94 -2.07 -4.63
N GLY A 114 -2.83 -0.94 -5.32
CA GLY A 114 -2.02 0.17 -4.85
C GLY A 114 -2.51 1.51 -5.36
N ALA A 115 -2.22 2.54 -4.59
CA ALA A 115 -2.50 3.92 -4.93
C ALA A 115 -1.42 4.84 -4.38
N MET A 116 -1.17 5.92 -5.10
CA MET A 116 -0.38 7.06 -4.66
C MET A 116 -1.19 8.31 -4.99
N TRP A 117 -1.47 9.14 -4.01
CA TRP A 117 -1.89 10.52 -4.22
C TRP A 117 -0.64 11.38 -4.11
N TYR A 118 -0.29 12.10 -5.17
CA TYR A 118 0.92 12.90 -5.27
C TYR A 118 0.55 14.37 -5.54
N GLU A 119 0.60 15.19 -4.51
CA GLU A 119 0.31 16.64 -4.52
C GLU A 119 -0.91 17.02 -5.36
N GLY A 120 -2.04 16.36 -5.07
CA GLY A 120 -3.32 16.59 -5.77
C GLY A 120 -3.56 15.69 -6.98
N GLU A 121 -2.61 14.82 -7.34
CA GLU A 121 -2.71 13.95 -8.52
C GLU A 121 -2.79 12.45 -8.16
N PRO A 122 -3.83 11.73 -8.62
CA PRO A 122 -3.99 10.30 -8.34
C PRO A 122 -3.21 9.41 -9.31
N PHE A 123 -2.51 8.43 -8.74
CA PHE A 123 -1.91 7.29 -9.43
C PHE A 123 -2.54 6.02 -8.87
N GLU A 124 -3.37 5.35 -9.68
CA GLU A 124 -4.08 4.15 -9.25
C GLU A 124 -3.56 2.90 -9.98
N PHE A 125 -3.33 1.83 -9.20
CA PHE A 125 -2.90 0.52 -9.65
C PHE A 125 -3.86 -0.54 -9.12
N ASN A 126 -4.99 -0.70 -9.81
CA ASN A 126 -6.11 -1.49 -9.34
C ASN A 126 -6.52 -2.56 -10.35
N PHE A 127 -6.13 -3.81 -10.10
CA PHE A 127 -6.45 -4.93 -11.01
C PHE A 127 -7.95 -5.25 -11.10
N SER A 128 -8.78 -4.84 -10.13
CA SER A 128 -10.23 -5.05 -10.17
C SER A 128 -10.91 -4.12 -11.18
N LYS A 129 -10.29 -2.97 -11.48
CA LYS A 129 -10.65 -2.11 -12.60
C LYS A 129 -9.91 -2.59 -13.84
N VAL A 130 -10.49 -3.55 -14.56
CA VAL A 130 -9.83 -4.26 -15.68
C VAL A 130 -9.25 -3.33 -16.76
N TRP A 131 -9.85 -2.16 -16.98
CA TRP A 131 -9.35 -1.14 -17.93
C TRP A 131 -8.06 -0.43 -17.48
N THR A 132 -7.67 -0.52 -16.21
CA THR A 132 -6.37 0.00 -15.76
C THR A 132 -5.21 -0.84 -16.27
N LEU A 133 -5.46 -2.09 -16.68
CA LEU A 133 -4.47 -3.05 -17.18
C LEU A 133 -3.26 -3.17 -16.24
N THR A 134 -3.52 -3.10 -14.93
CA THR A 134 -2.49 -3.07 -13.90
C THR A 134 -1.69 -4.37 -13.88
N LYS A 135 -0.36 -4.22 -13.93
CA LYS A 135 0.62 -5.29 -13.74
C LYS A 135 1.36 -5.04 -12.43
N THR A 136 1.58 -6.11 -11.68
CA THR A 136 2.28 -6.08 -10.40
C THR A 136 3.42 -7.08 -10.40
N LYS A 137 4.58 -6.66 -9.93
CA LYS A 137 5.68 -7.53 -9.51
C LYS A 137 5.99 -7.23 -8.06
N PHE A 138 6.02 -8.26 -7.23
CA PHE A 138 6.25 -8.14 -5.81
C PHE A 138 7.29 -9.15 -5.34
N LYS A 139 8.12 -8.71 -4.40
CA LYS A 139 9.02 -9.57 -3.63
C LYS A 139 9.16 -9.00 -2.22
N CYS A 140 8.94 -9.84 -1.22
CA CYS A 140 9.43 -9.57 0.13
C CYS A 140 10.66 -10.45 0.39
N LYS A 141 11.66 -9.90 1.09
CA LYS A 141 12.83 -10.64 1.54
C LYS A 141 13.12 -10.32 2.99
N GLU A 142 13.14 -11.35 3.79
CA GLU A 142 13.75 -11.31 5.10
C GLU A 142 15.27 -11.42 4.99
N THR A 143 15.96 -10.50 5.64
CA THR A 143 17.42 -10.50 5.81
C THR A 143 17.75 -10.76 7.28
N LYS A 144 19.05 -10.70 7.62
CA LYS A 144 19.50 -10.86 9.00
C LYS A 144 18.88 -9.82 9.95
N HIS A 145 18.75 -8.58 9.50
CA HIS A 145 18.35 -7.45 10.35
C HIS A 145 17.09 -6.72 9.88
N HIS A 146 16.65 -6.96 8.65
CA HIS A 146 15.54 -6.23 8.04
C HIS A 146 14.57 -7.17 7.33
N VAL A 147 13.32 -6.73 7.23
CA VAL A 147 12.35 -7.20 6.23
C VAL A 147 12.30 -6.14 5.13
N VAL A 148 12.36 -6.57 3.86
CA VAL A 148 12.47 -5.65 2.71
C VAL A 148 11.41 -5.99 1.67
N TRP A 149 10.58 -5.02 1.33
CA TRP A 149 9.56 -5.12 0.30
C TRP A 149 10.03 -4.40 -0.96
N ARG A 150 9.82 -5.03 -2.11
CA ARG A 150 10.00 -4.44 -3.43
C ARG A 150 8.74 -4.68 -4.24
N VAL A 151 8.06 -3.60 -4.59
CA VAL A 151 6.83 -3.63 -5.37
C VAL A 151 7.02 -2.76 -6.60
N VAL A 152 6.67 -3.30 -7.77
CA VAL A 152 6.56 -2.54 -9.02
C VAL A 152 5.14 -2.71 -9.52
N GLN A 153 4.40 -1.60 -9.60
CA GLN A 153 3.06 -1.56 -10.19
C GLN A 153 3.09 -0.66 -11.44
N GLU A 154 2.45 -1.13 -12.50
CA GLU A 154 2.46 -0.47 -13.81
C GLU A 154 1.09 -0.54 -14.47
N THR A 155 0.62 0.60 -14.96
CA THR A 155 -0.48 0.72 -15.94
C THR A 155 0.12 1.14 -17.28
N PRO A 156 -0.66 1.23 -18.38
CA PRO A 156 -0.14 1.72 -19.66
C PRO A 156 0.50 3.12 -19.61
N MET A 157 0.10 3.96 -18.63
CA MET A 157 0.49 5.37 -18.53
C MET A 157 1.26 5.74 -17.27
N SER A 158 1.25 4.89 -16.24
CA SER A 158 1.84 5.19 -14.94
C SER A 158 2.63 4.01 -14.40
N LYS A 159 3.69 4.28 -13.66
CA LYS A 159 4.48 3.24 -12.99
C LYS A 159 4.98 3.72 -11.64
N MET A 160 4.87 2.85 -10.63
CA MET A 160 5.36 3.09 -9.29
C MET A 160 6.32 1.96 -8.90
N CYS A 161 7.54 2.31 -8.54
CA CYS A 161 8.54 1.40 -8.00
C CYS A 161 8.76 1.74 -6.53
N THR A 162 8.35 0.85 -5.63
CA THR A 162 8.40 1.04 -4.18
C THR A 162 9.39 0.06 -3.57
N GLU A 163 10.35 0.58 -2.81
CA GLU A 163 11.27 -0.22 -1.98
C GLU A 163 11.21 0.30 -0.55
N ILE A 164 10.79 -0.55 0.39
CA ILE A 164 10.64 -0.22 1.81
C ILE A 164 11.34 -1.29 2.64
N ALA A 165 11.98 -0.88 3.73
CA ALA A 165 12.58 -1.78 4.70
C ALA A 165 12.18 -1.42 6.13
N CYS A 166 12.00 -2.44 6.95
CA CYS A 166 11.83 -2.33 8.40
C CYS A 166 12.92 -3.13 9.11
N LYS A 167 13.43 -2.59 10.22
CA LYS A 167 14.34 -3.33 11.09
C LYS A 167 13.54 -4.35 11.91
N LYS A 168 14.01 -5.60 11.96
CA LYS A 168 13.32 -6.70 12.66
C LYS A 168 13.16 -6.46 14.16
N ASP A 169 14.09 -5.73 14.78
CA ASP A 169 14.04 -5.37 16.21
C ASP A 169 12.99 -4.27 16.52
N GLN A 170 12.41 -3.65 15.51
CA GLN A 170 11.32 -2.67 15.61
C GLN A 170 9.99 -3.22 15.08
N MET A 171 9.92 -4.52 14.80
CA MET A 171 8.73 -5.20 14.30
C MET A 171 8.22 -6.21 15.30
N LEU A 172 6.94 -6.55 15.16
CA LEU A 172 6.24 -7.52 15.99
C LEU A 172 5.64 -8.61 15.11
N PHE A 173 5.43 -9.78 15.69
CA PHE A 173 4.55 -10.79 15.11
C PHE A 173 3.14 -10.56 15.63
N ILE A 174 2.21 -10.31 14.72
CA ILE A 174 0.80 -10.16 15.06
C ILE A 174 0.08 -11.50 14.84
N ASN A 175 -0.82 -11.82 15.76
CA ASN A 175 -1.69 -12.99 15.65
C ASN A 175 -3.01 -12.57 15.03
N TYR A 176 -3.22 -12.94 13.77
CA TYR A 176 -4.50 -12.83 13.09
C TYR A 176 -5.26 -14.16 13.15
N GLU A 177 -6.49 -14.08 13.65
CA GLU A 177 -7.45 -15.17 13.67
C GLU A 177 -8.49 -14.90 12.60
N ALA A 178 -8.69 -15.88 11.71
CA ALA A 178 -9.74 -15.81 10.71
C ALA A 178 -11.12 -15.89 11.38
N PRO A 179 -12.21 -15.43 10.73
CA PRO A 179 -13.56 -15.49 11.29
C PRO A 179 -14.04 -16.88 11.76
N ASP A 180 -13.42 -17.96 11.26
CA ASP A 180 -13.69 -19.34 11.68
C ASP A 180 -12.88 -19.79 12.92
N GLY A 181 -12.12 -18.89 13.53
CA GLY A 181 -11.26 -19.17 14.67
C GLY A 181 -9.89 -19.74 14.30
N SER A 182 -9.62 -19.97 13.01
CA SER A 182 -8.34 -20.55 12.60
C SER A 182 -7.23 -19.50 12.51
N LYS A 183 -6.07 -19.83 13.06
CA LYS A 183 -4.85 -19.07 12.87
C LYS A 183 -4.04 -19.68 11.74
N ARG A 184 -3.90 -18.95 10.63
CA ARG A 184 -3.20 -19.43 9.42
C ARG A 184 -1.87 -18.73 9.18
N HIS A 185 -1.75 -17.49 9.63
CA HIS A 185 -0.50 -16.72 9.61
C HIS A 185 0.25 -16.91 10.94
N ASP A 186 1.30 -17.72 10.93
CA ASP A 186 2.16 -17.91 12.11
C ASP A 186 3.37 -16.98 12.16
N HIS A 187 3.71 -16.36 11.02
CA HIS A 187 4.86 -15.47 10.88
C HIS A 187 4.47 -14.19 10.16
N LEU A 188 3.59 -13.40 10.78
CA LEU A 188 3.09 -12.14 10.25
C LEU A 188 3.83 -10.96 10.86
N TRP A 189 4.85 -10.48 10.14
CA TRP A 189 5.58 -9.27 10.46
C TRP A 189 4.67 -8.05 10.38
N ASN A 190 4.73 -7.19 11.39
CA ASN A 190 4.06 -5.90 11.46
C ASN A 190 5.02 -4.85 12.02
N GLY A 191 5.06 -3.66 11.44
CA GLY A 191 5.86 -2.54 11.93
C GLY A 191 5.33 -1.20 11.45
N GLY A 192 5.66 -0.13 12.17
CA GLY A 192 5.26 1.25 11.84
C GLY A 192 6.42 2.21 11.54
N ASN A 193 7.67 1.72 11.59
CA ASN A 193 8.89 2.53 11.44
C ASN A 193 9.62 2.24 10.12
N GLY A 194 8.89 1.78 9.09
CA GLY A 194 9.47 1.49 7.80
C GLY A 194 9.99 2.75 7.10
N SER A 195 11.04 2.58 6.31
CA SER A 195 11.59 3.67 5.48
C SER A 195 12.07 3.15 4.14
N GLY A 196 12.17 4.04 3.16
CA GLY A 196 12.63 3.66 1.84
C GLY A 196 12.38 4.71 0.77
N THR A 197 12.06 4.27 -0.44
CA THR A 197 11.93 5.15 -1.60
C THR A 197 10.85 4.67 -2.56
N ILE A 198 10.10 5.62 -3.12
CA ILE A 198 9.21 5.43 -4.25
C ILE A 198 9.78 6.17 -5.45
N LYS A 199 9.87 5.52 -6.60
CA LYS A 199 10.08 6.20 -7.88
C LYS A 199 8.78 6.18 -8.67
N LEU A 200 8.24 7.35 -8.95
CA LEU A 200 6.97 7.53 -9.64
C LEU A 200 7.23 7.99 -11.06
N TYR A 201 6.61 7.32 -12.03
CA TYR A 201 6.81 7.60 -13.45
C TYR A 201 5.48 7.79 -14.17
N ARG A 202 5.53 8.63 -15.20
CA ARG A 202 4.47 8.78 -16.19
C ARG A 202 5.02 8.50 -17.57
N LYS A 203 4.19 7.91 -18.43
CA LYS A 203 4.54 7.69 -19.82
C LYS A 203 4.12 8.92 -20.63
N HIS A 204 5.04 9.47 -21.41
CA HIS A 204 4.71 10.51 -22.38
C HIS A 204 5.09 10.06 -23.79
N LEU A 205 4.42 10.64 -24.78
CA LEU A 205 4.78 10.46 -26.18
C LEU A 205 5.80 11.54 -26.56
N ARG A 206 7.02 11.12 -26.85
CA ARG A 206 8.03 12.03 -27.37
C ARG A 206 7.88 12.15 -28.89
N LEU A 207 7.55 13.36 -29.34
CA LEU A 207 7.56 13.72 -30.75
C LEU A 207 8.98 14.17 -31.11
N ASN A 208 9.65 13.44 -31.99
CA ASN A 208 10.99 13.80 -32.44
C ASN A 208 10.90 14.86 -33.54
N LYS A 209 11.73 15.91 -33.44
CA LYS A 209 11.76 17.02 -34.41
C LYS A 209 12.37 16.63 -35.76
N ASP A 210 13.12 15.52 -35.82
CA ASP A 210 13.91 15.12 -36.99
C ASP A 210 13.24 14.03 -37.86
N GLY A 211 11.90 13.95 -37.85
CA GLY A 211 11.14 12.95 -38.63
C GLY A 211 11.21 11.51 -38.09
N ALA A 212 11.83 11.29 -36.93
CA ALA A 212 11.83 9.99 -36.27
C ALA A 212 10.44 9.65 -35.69
N LYS A 213 10.06 8.37 -35.75
CA LYS A 213 8.75 7.90 -35.29
C LYS A 213 8.51 8.29 -33.81
N PRO A 214 7.26 8.66 -33.44
CA PRO A 214 6.91 8.91 -32.06
C PRO A 214 7.26 7.72 -31.18
N LYS A 215 7.86 7.98 -30.01
CA LYS A 215 8.26 6.94 -29.07
C LYS A 215 7.67 7.25 -27.70
N TRP A 216 7.09 6.22 -27.08
CA TRP A 216 6.66 6.30 -25.70
C TRP A 216 7.86 6.15 -24.78
N GLU A 217 8.07 7.13 -23.90
CA GLU A 217 9.16 7.14 -22.93
C GLU A 217 8.58 7.29 -21.52
N TRP A 218 9.23 6.64 -20.55
CA TRP A 218 8.94 6.84 -19.14
C TRP A 218 9.70 8.07 -18.66
N GLU A 219 8.97 9.01 -18.09
CA GLU A 219 9.49 10.18 -17.41
C GLU A 219 9.33 9.99 -15.90
N LEU A 220 10.39 10.28 -15.17
CA LEU A 220 10.34 10.30 -13.71
C LEU A 220 9.55 11.55 -13.29
N VAL A 221 8.44 11.33 -12.61
CA VAL A 221 7.64 12.39 -11.99
C VAL A 221 8.35 12.87 -10.73
N ASP A 222 8.75 11.93 -9.86
CA ASP A 222 9.56 12.21 -8.68
C ASP A 222 10.25 10.94 -8.16
N GLU A 223 11.32 11.14 -7.39
CA GLU A 223 11.83 10.16 -6.45
C GLU A 223 11.50 10.63 -5.03
N ILE A 224 10.77 9.81 -4.28
CA ILE A 224 10.15 10.20 -3.01
C ILE A 224 10.80 9.38 -1.91
N ALA A 225 11.35 10.05 -0.90
CA ALA A 225 11.77 9.40 0.34
C ALA A 225 10.54 9.12 1.21
N VAL A 226 10.49 7.89 1.75
CA VAL A 226 9.40 7.42 2.63
C VAL A 226 9.95 7.22 4.03
N ALA A 227 9.23 7.71 5.03
CA ALA A 227 9.45 7.43 6.45
C ALA A 227 8.15 6.95 7.11
N HIS A 228 8.27 6.45 8.35
CA HIS A 228 7.15 6.00 9.19
C HIS A 228 6.14 5.10 8.45
N ALA A 229 6.63 4.22 7.58
CA ALA A 229 5.76 3.35 6.82
C ALA A 229 5.21 2.22 7.69
N GLY A 230 3.89 2.07 7.69
CA GLY A 230 3.23 0.83 8.10
C GLY A 230 3.64 -0.27 7.14
N CYS A 231 4.18 -1.37 7.66
CA CYS A 231 4.70 -2.48 6.86
C CYS A 231 4.26 -3.82 7.44
N GLU A 232 3.58 -4.61 6.63
CA GLU A 232 3.06 -5.92 7.01
C GLU A 232 3.43 -6.97 5.98
N TYR A 233 3.84 -8.14 6.45
CA TYR A 233 4.10 -9.30 5.61
C TYR A 233 3.91 -10.61 6.34
N GLY A 234 3.13 -11.52 5.76
CA GLY A 234 2.98 -12.88 6.24
C GLY A 234 2.53 -13.82 5.12
N GLU A 235 2.88 -15.09 5.25
CA GLU A 235 2.38 -16.15 4.38
C GLU A 235 1.84 -17.28 5.25
N TYR A 236 0.83 -17.99 4.74
CA TYR A 236 0.40 -19.22 5.36
C TYR A 236 1.55 -20.22 5.36
N ASN A 237 1.61 -21.03 6.42
CA ASN A 237 2.49 -22.18 6.42
C ASN A 237 2.14 -23.09 5.24
N LYS A 238 3.18 -23.62 4.59
CA LYS A 238 3.02 -24.62 3.53
C LYS A 238 2.73 -25.99 4.12
#